data_AF-A0A226N1Q7-F1
#
_entry.id   AF-A0A226N1Q7-F1
#
_cell.length_a   1.000
_cell.length_b   1.000
_cell.length_c   1.000
_cell.angle_alpha   90.00
_cell.angle_beta   90.00
_cell.angle_gamma   90.00
#
_symmetry.space_group_name_H-M   'P 1'
#
loop_
_entity.id
_entity.type
_entity.pdbx_description
1 polymer ?
#
loop_
_entity_poly.entity_id
_entity_poly.type
_entity_poly.pdbx_seq_one_letter_code
_entity_poly.pdbx_strand_id
1 'polypeptide(L)'
;MSVLRKVEFEQSDFMWQYQLRYERDVVAQEEAILALEKFPTPASRLALTDILEQEQCFYRVRMLACFCLAKIANSMVSTWTGPPAMKSLFTRMFCCKTCPNIVKTNNFMNFQSYFLQKTMPVAMALLRDVHNLCPKEVLMFILDLIKYNDNRKNKFSDNYYRAELIDALANSVTPAVSVNNEVRTLDNLNPDVRLILEEITRFLNMEKLLPSYRHTITVRCGLIILET
;
A
#
# COMPACT_ATOMS: atom_id res chain seq x y z
N MET A 1 -22.17 19.30 16.93
CA MET A 1 -22.59 20.16 15.79
C MET A 1 -22.67 19.28 14.55
N SER A 2 -23.80 19.22 13.85
CA SER A 2 -23.94 18.35 12.66
C SER A 2 -24.65 19.09 11.52
N VAL A 3 -23.91 19.96 10.84
CA VAL A 3 -24.32 20.54 9.55
C VAL A 3 -23.51 19.80 8.48
N LEU A 4 -24.16 19.29 7.43
CA LEU A 4 -23.46 18.80 6.25
C LEU A 4 -22.79 19.99 5.57
N ARG A 5 -21.46 20.05 5.61
CA ARG A 5 -20.68 21.19 5.15
C ARG A 5 -19.36 20.75 4.53
N LYS A 6 -18.89 21.52 3.57
CA LYS A 6 -17.49 21.51 3.12
C LYS A 6 -16.85 22.75 3.73
N VAL A 7 -15.86 22.56 4.61
CA VAL A 7 -15.14 23.68 5.24
C VAL A 7 -13.83 23.84 4.50
N GLU A 8 -13.59 25.02 3.96
CA GLU A 8 -12.30 25.38 3.36
C GLU A 8 -11.69 26.49 4.21
N PHE A 9 -10.50 26.24 4.71
CA PHE A 9 -9.72 27.21 5.47
C PHE A 9 -8.24 26.93 5.28
N GLU A 10 -7.43 27.97 5.46
CA GLU A 10 -5.99 27.90 5.30
C GLU A 10 -5.32 27.97 6.67
N GLN A 11 -4.33 27.12 6.87
CA GLN A 11 -3.43 27.12 8.02
C GLN A 11 -2.01 26.82 7.53
N SER A 12 -1.03 27.20 8.34
CA SER A 12 0.36 26.83 8.08
C SER A 12 0.57 25.32 8.23
N ASP A 13 1.61 24.82 7.57
CA ASP A 13 1.97 23.40 7.57
C ASP A 13 2.21 22.85 8.99
N PHE A 14 2.87 23.62 9.86
CA PHE A 14 3.10 23.20 11.24
C PHE A 14 1.79 23.02 12.02
N MET A 15 0.78 23.86 11.80
CA MET A 15 -0.51 23.73 12.51
C MET A 15 -1.19 22.41 12.16
N TRP A 16 -1.19 22.03 10.88
CA TRP A 16 -1.71 20.74 10.44
C TRP A 16 -0.94 19.55 11.02
N GLN A 17 0.39 19.66 11.14
CA GLN A 17 1.22 18.63 11.78
C GLN A 17 0.89 18.48 13.28
N TYR A 18 0.67 19.59 14.00
CA TYR A 18 0.27 19.57 15.40
C TYR A 18 -1.14 19.01 15.58
N GLN A 19 -2.08 19.42 14.74
CA GLN A 19 -3.45 18.90 14.74
C GLN A 19 -3.43 17.38 14.54
N LEU A 20 -2.66 16.89 13.58
CA LEU A 20 -2.54 15.46 13.34
C LEU A 20 -2.00 14.68 14.57
N ARG A 21 -1.02 15.23 15.30
CA ARG A 21 -0.35 14.53 16.41
C ARG A 21 -1.11 14.58 17.74
N TYR A 22 -1.81 15.68 18.02
CA TYR A 22 -2.37 15.93 19.36
C TYR A 22 -3.89 15.96 19.41
N GLU A 23 -4.57 16.10 18.26
CA GLU A 23 -6.01 16.17 18.22
C GLU A 23 -6.63 14.80 18.52
N ARG A 24 -7.76 14.79 19.25
CA ARG A 24 -8.48 13.55 19.60
C ARG A 24 -9.60 13.21 18.62
N ASP A 25 -10.08 14.21 17.87
CA ASP A 25 -11.13 14.01 16.89
C ASP A 25 -10.56 13.39 15.61
N VAL A 26 -11.10 12.22 15.26
CA VAL A 26 -10.76 11.48 14.04
C VAL A 26 -11.03 12.31 12.79
N VAL A 27 -12.13 13.08 12.76
CA VAL A 27 -12.47 13.90 11.59
C VAL A 27 -11.43 14.99 11.39
N ALA A 28 -10.98 15.62 12.48
CA ALA A 28 -9.94 16.63 12.42
C ALA A 28 -8.59 16.05 11.98
N GLN A 29 -8.26 14.80 12.37
CA GLN A 29 -7.07 14.10 11.90
C GLN A 29 -7.16 13.77 10.40
N GLU A 30 -8.31 13.31 9.92
CA GLU A 30 -8.52 13.00 8.49
C GLU A 30 -8.38 14.27 7.63
N GLU A 31 -9.01 15.37 8.03
CA GLU A 31 -8.88 16.66 7.34
C GLU A 31 -7.43 17.17 7.37
N ALA A 32 -6.72 17.01 8.49
CA ALA A 32 -5.31 17.37 8.57
C ALA A 32 -4.44 16.56 7.61
N ILE A 33 -4.69 15.25 7.46
CA ILE A 33 -3.97 14.41 6.50
C ILE A 33 -4.20 14.88 5.06
N LEU A 34 -5.46 15.21 4.72
CA LEU A 34 -5.81 15.71 3.38
C LEU A 34 -5.17 17.07 3.11
N ALA A 35 -5.07 17.94 4.12
CA ALA A 35 -4.39 19.23 3.99
C ALA A 35 -2.86 19.06 3.85
N LEU A 36 -2.26 18.14 4.61
CA LEU A 36 -0.81 17.86 4.57
C LEU A 36 -0.34 17.31 3.22
N GLU A 37 -1.24 16.70 2.42
CA GLU A 37 -0.94 16.28 1.06
C GLU A 37 -0.41 17.44 0.19
N LYS A 38 -0.88 18.67 0.45
CA LYS A 38 -0.45 19.88 -0.28
C LYS A 38 0.90 20.42 0.19
N PHE A 39 1.40 19.97 1.34
CA PHE A 39 2.62 20.46 1.97
C PHE A 39 3.65 19.33 2.11
N PRO A 40 4.41 19.05 1.03
CA PRO A 40 5.47 18.06 1.09
C PRO A 40 6.68 18.64 1.82
N THR A 41 6.73 18.49 3.14
CA THR A 41 7.88 18.85 3.99
C THR A 41 8.42 17.65 4.78
N PRO A 42 9.72 17.60 5.10
CA PRO A 42 10.27 16.50 5.90
C PRO A 42 9.56 16.33 7.26
N ALA A 43 9.02 17.41 7.81
CA ALA A 43 8.23 17.43 9.04
C ALA A 43 6.85 16.79 8.88
N SER A 44 6.14 17.05 7.77
CA SER A 44 4.85 16.38 7.49
C SER A 44 5.01 14.87 7.33
N ARG A 45 6.10 14.43 6.69
CA ARG A 45 6.48 13.01 6.62
C ARG A 45 6.70 12.37 7.99
N LEU A 46 7.46 13.03 8.87
CA LEU A 46 7.71 12.52 10.23
C LEU A 46 6.40 12.43 11.02
N ALA A 47 5.57 13.48 10.98
CA ALA A 47 4.27 13.49 11.63
C ALA A 47 3.36 12.35 11.16
N LEU A 48 3.31 12.08 9.85
CA LEU A 48 2.56 10.96 9.29
C LEU A 48 3.13 9.60 9.72
N THR A 49 4.45 9.46 9.76
CA THR A 49 5.12 8.22 10.19
C THR A 49 4.80 7.90 11.65
N ASP A 50 4.83 8.91 12.53
CA ASP A 50 4.48 8.75 13.94
C ASP A 50 3.04 8.26 14.13
N ILE A 51 2.09 8.75 13.32
CA ILE A 51 0.68 8.32 13.38
C ILE A 51 0.50 6.88 12.91
N LEU A 52 1.29 6.43 11.93
CA LEU A 52 1.25 5.03 11.48
C LEU A 52 1.68 4.06 12.60
N GLU A 53 2.66 4.47 13.40
CA GLU A 53 3.19 3.69 14.53
C GLU A 53 2.29 3.72 15.76
N GLN A 54 1.49 4.78 15.92
CA GLN A 54 0.69 4.98 17.12
C GLN A 54 -0.49 4.03 17.20
N GLU A 55 -0.37 2.95 17.99
CA GLU A 55 -1.38 1.89 18.16
C GLU A 55 -2.73 2.37 18.72
N GLN A 56 -2.82 3.57 19.29
CA GLN A 56 -4.08 4.12 19.78
C GLN A 56 -4.88 4.88 18.71
N CYS A 57 -4.27 5.21 17.57
CA CYS A 57 -4.95 5.95 16.50
C CYS A 57 -5.95 5.07 15.75
N PHE A 58 -7.01 5.68 15.22
CA PHE A 58 -8.04 4.96 14.47
C PHE A 58 -7.48 4.36 13.17
N TYR A 59 -7.89 3.14 12.83
CA TYR A 59 -7.29 2.40 11.70
C TYR A 59 -7.45 3.12 10.35
N ARG A 60 -8.58 3.80 10.11
CA ARG A 60 -8.80 4.55 8.85
C ARG A 60 -7.88 5.76 8.73
N VAL A 61 -7.63 6.46 9.83
CA VAL A 61 -6.65 7.57 9.87
C VAL A 61 -5.27 7.06 9.47
N ARG A 62 -4.85 5.90 10.00
CA ARG A 62 -3.57 5.29 9.60
C ARG A 62 -3.54 4.87 8.14
N MET A 63 -4.63 4.27 7.63
CA MET A 63 -4.73 3.93 6.21
C MET A 63 -4.59 5.17 5.32
N LEU A 64 -5.29 6.26 5.65
CA LEU A 64 -5.20 7.54 4.94
C LEU A 64 -3.81 8.15 5.04
N ALA A 65 -3.20 8.13 6.23
CA ALA A 65 -1.84 8.61 6.43
C ALA A 65 -0.83 7.85 5.57
N CYS A 66 -1.04 6.54 5.37
CA CYS A 66 -0.19 5.70 4.53
C CYS A 66 -0.26 6.12 3.05
N PHE A 67 -1.47 6.39 2.54
CA PHE A 67 -1.65 6.91 1.18
C PHE A 67 -1.09 8.32 1.01
N CYS A 68 -1.31 9.20 2.00
CA CYS A 68 -0.75 10.56 1.98
C CYS A 68 0.79 10.52 1.99
N LEU A 69 1.39 9.62 2.78
CA LEU A 69 2.84 9.41 2.80
C LEU A 69 3.38 9.02 1.41
N ALA A 70 2.69 8.13 0.68
CA ALA A 70 3.08 7.75 -0.67
C ALA A 70 3.02 8.94 -1.66
N LYS A 71 1.99 9.79 -1.56
CA LYS A 71 1.87 11.00 -2.39
C LYS A 71 2.97 12.03 -2.08
N ILE A 72 3.26 12.26 -0.80
CA ILE A 72 4.35 13.14 -0.37
C ILE A 72 5.69 12.58 -0.85
N ALA A 73 5.92 11.27 -0.73
CA ALA A 73 7.12 10.63 -1.24
C ALA A 73 7.30 10.87 -2.75
N ASN A 74 6.24 10.75 -3.54
CA ASN A 74 6.25 11.02 -4.98
C ASN A 74 6.52 12.49 -5.33
N SER A 75 6.12 13.44 -4.48
CA SER A 75 6.45 14.86 -4.67
C SER A 75 7.89 15.20 -4.26
N MET A 76 8.53 14.34 -3.45
CA MET A 76 9.87 14.55 -2.88
C MET A 76 10.97 13.73 -3.57
N VAL A 77 10.71 13.12 -4.72
CA VAL A 77 11.59 12.12 -5.34
C VAL A 77 13.03 12.63 -5.55
N SER A 78 13.23 13.92 -5.78
CA SER A 78 14.57 14.54 -5.92
C SER A 78 15.36 14.60 -4.61
N THR A 79 14.68 14.69 -3.47
CA THR A 79 15.27 14.81 -2.13
C THR A 79 15.26 13.50 -1.35
N TRP A 80 14.42 12.55 -1.73
CA TRP A 80 14.24 11.32 -0.98
C TRP A 80 13.83 10.14 -1.86
N THR A 81 14.53 9.03 -1.69
CA THR A 81 14.09 7.70 -2.12
C THR A 81 12.97 7.23 -1.18
N GLY A 82 11.72 7.43 -1.59
CA GLY A 82 10.51 6.96 -0.90
C GLY A 82 10.47 5.47 -0.46
N PRO A 83 10.89 4.52 -1.33
CA PRO A 83 10.80 3.09 -1.07
C PRO A 83 11.46 2.56 0.23
N PRO A 84 12.70 2.94 0.59
CA PRO A 84 13.38 2.39 1.76
C PRO A 84 12.71 2.69 3.10
N ALA A 85 12.08 3.85 3.33
CA ALA A 85 11.48 4.11 4.64
C ALA A 85 10.13 3.40 4.83
N MET A 86 9.29 3.30 3.78
CA MET A 86 8.05 2.52 3.89
C MET A 86 8.34 1.04 4.08
N LYS A 87 9.36 0.51 3.37
CA LYS A 87 9.85 -0.86 3.57
C LYS A 87 10.38 -1.06 4.99
N SER A 88 11.20 -0.14 5.49
CA SER A 88 11.73 -0.19 6.87
C SER A 88 10.60 -0.16 7.92
N LEU A 89 9.59 0.69 7.73
CA LEU A 89 8.43 0.77 8.59
C LEU A 89 7.65 -0.55 8.61
N PHE A 90 7.36 -1.11 7.42
CA PHE A 90 6.68 -2.41 7.31
C PHE A 90 7.49 -3.52 8.00
N THR A 91 8.79 -3.60 7.71
CA THR A 91 9.67 -4.62 8.29
C THR A 91 9.73 -4.51 9.82
N ARG A 92 9.79 -3.31 10.38
CA ARG A 92 9.80 -3.10 11.82
C ARG A 92 8.49 -3.54 12.49
N MET A 93 7.35 -3.28 11.86
CA MET A 93 6.04 -3.60 12.40
C MET A 93 5.65 -5.08 12.21
N PHE A 94 5.90 -5.63 11.02
CA PHE A 94 5.31 -6.91 10.58
C PHE A 94 6.31 -8.04 10.31
N CYS A 95 7.62 -7.76 10.16
CA CYS A 95 8.63 -8.80 9.95
C CYS A 95 9.24 -9.32 11.26
N CYS A 96 9.88 -10.48 11.16
CA CYS A 96 10.60 -11.11 12.27
C CYS A 96 11.81 -10.27 12.68
N LYS A 97 11.99 -10.06 14.00
CA LYS A 97 13.13 -9.29 14.54
C LYS A 97 14.48 -9.93 14.23
N THR A 98 14.50 -11.25 14.05
CA THR A 98 15.70 -12.05 13.76
C THR A 98 16.00 -12.18 12.26
N CYS A 99 14.99 -12.13 11.40
CA CYS A 99 15.13 -12.23 9.94
C CYS A 99 14.27 -11.15 9.27
N PRO A 100 14.83 -9.98 8.90
CA PRO A 100 14.06 -8.86 8.37
C PRO A 100 13.41 -9.14 7.01
N ASN A 101 13.88 -10.16 6.28
CA ASN A 101 13.35 -10.55 4.98
C ASN A 101 12.15 -11.51 5.08
N ILE A 102 11.80 -11.99 6.26
CA ILE A 102 10.71 -12.95 6.46
C ILE A 102 9.60 -12.29 7.28
N VAL A 103 8.40 -12.23 6.68
CA VAL A 103 7.18 -11.75 7.33
C VAL A 103 6.82 -12.71 8.47
N LYS A 104 6.38 -12.18 9.62
CA LYS A 104 5.85 -13.02 10.70
C LYS A 104 4.62 -13.79 10.21
N THR A 105 4.35 -14.93 10.82
CA THR A 105 3.07 -15.63 10.62
C THR A 105 1.91 -14.68 10.92
N ASN A 106 0.92 -14.65 10.02
CA ASN A 106 -0.19 -13.71 10.13
C ASN A 106 -0.96 -13.88 11.45
N ASN A 107 -1.28 -12.76 12.09
CA ASN A 107 -2.13 -12.72 13.28
C ASN A 107 -3.21 -11.65 13.10
N PHE A 108 -4.40 -12.07 12.65
CA PHE A 108 -5.51 -11.14 12.41
C PHE A 108 -6.40 -10.91 13.66
N MET A 109 -5.93 -11.27 14.86
CA MET A 109 -6.62 -10.95 16.10
C MET A 109 -6.66 -9.42 16.35
N ASN A 110 -5.63 -8.69 15.90
CA ASN A 110 -5.62 -7.23 15.96
C ASN A 110 -6.08 -6.66 14.61
N PHE A 111 -7.33 -6.19 14.55
CA PHE A 111 -7.89 -5.60 13.33
C PHE A 111 -7.18 -4.32 12.88
N GLN A 112 -6.67 -3.51 13.81
CA GLN A 112 -5.97 -2.28 13.43
C GLN A 112 -4.68 -2.59 12.68
N SER A 113 -3.88 -3.52 13.22
CA SER A 113 -2.67 -4.01 12.57
C SER A 113 -2.98 -4.70 11.25
N TYR A 114 -4.08 -5.45 11.17
CA TYR A 114 -4.51 -6.11 9.94
C TYR A 114 -4.84 -5.10 8.81
N PHE A 115 -5.66 -4.09 9.09
CA PHE A 115 -6.00 -3.08 8.08
C PHE A 115 -4.77 -2.31 7.61
N LEU A 116 -3.86 -1.99 8.54
CA LEU A 116 -2.61 -1.34 8.19
C LEU A 116 -1.69 -2.27 7.35
N GLN A 117 -1.52 -3.52 7.76
CA GLN A 117 -0.73 -4.53 7.04
C GLN A 117 -1.22 -4.72 5.60
N LYS A 118 -2.54 -4.70 5.40
CA LYS A 118 -3.18 -4.79 4.09
C LYS A 118 -2.96 -3.54 3.24
N THR A 119 -3.02 -2.35 3.83
CA THR A 119 -2.96 -1.08 3.08
C THR A 119 -1.53 -0.65 2.72
N MET A 120 -0.54 -0.95 3.56
CA MET A 120 0.84 -0.54 3.31
C MET A 120 1.41 -1.00 1.96
N PRO A 121 1.27 -2.27 1.53
CA PRO A 121 1.74 -2.72 0.23
C PRO A 121 1.08 -1.96 -0.94
N VAL A 122 -0.22 -1.67 -0.84
CA VAL A 122 -0.95 -0.91 -1.87
C VAL A 122 -0.42 0.52 -1.97
N ALA A 123 -0.19 1.18 -0.83
CA ALA A 123 0.39 2.52 -0.82
C ALA A 123 1.84 2.52 -1.36
N MET A 124 2.64 1.50 -1.04
CA MET A 124 3.98 1.34 -1.60
C MET A 124 3.95 1.14 -3.11
N ALA A 125 2.99 0.37 -3.63
CA ALA A 125 2.82 0.16 -5.07
C ALA A 125 2.44 1.44 -5.83
N LEU A 126 1.98 2.51 -5.16
CA LEU A 126 1.73 3.82 -5.75
C LEU A 126 2.97 4.72 -5.78
N LEU A 127 4.09 4.29 -5.19
CA LEU A 127 5.35 5.02 -5.29
C LEU A 127 5.84 5.02 -6.74
N ARG A 128 6.33 6.16 -7.19
CA ARG A 128 6.87 6.37 -8.53
C ARG A 128 8.23 7.05 -8.43
N ASP A 129 9.16 6.58 -9.25
CA ASP A 129 10.47 7.21 -9.41
C ASP A 129 10.39 8.42 -10.36
N VAL A 130 11.50 9.14 -10.56
CA VAL A 130 11.59 10.34 -11.45
C VAL A 130 11.08 10.03 -12.86
N HIS A 131 11.25 8.79 -13.30
CA HIS A 131 10.81 8.29 -14.60
C HIS A 131 9.34 7.86 -14.64
N ASN A 132 8.54 8.15 -13.61
CA ASN A 132 7.16 7.68 -13.44
C ASN A 132 7.01 6.16 -13.44
N LEU A 133 8.08 5.42 -13.15
CA LEU A 133 8.08 3.96 -13.05
C LEU A 133 7.95 3.53 -11.59
N CYS A 134 7.29 2.39 -11.35
CA CYS A 134 7.32 1.76 -10.03
C CYS A 134 8.74 1.27 -9.72
N PRO A 135 9.33 1.61 -8.55
CA PRO A 135 10.66 1.14 -8.18
C PRO A 135 10.71 -0.40 -8.08
N LYS A 136 11.70 -1.02 -8.73
CA LYS A 136 11.86 -2.50 -8.75
C LYS A 136 11.95 -3.11 -7.36
N GLU A 137 12.54 -2.39 -6.40
CA GLU A 137 12.62 -2.82 -5.01
C GLU A 137 11.25 -3.03 -4.36
N VAL A 138 10.26 -2.21 -4.74
CA VAL A 138 8.89 -2.32 -4.24
C VAL A 138 8.19 -3.52 -4.86
N LEU A 139 8.34 -3.72 -6.17
CA LEU A 139 7.78 -4.89 -6.86
C LEU A 139 8.32 -6.19 -6.26
N MET A 140 9.65 -6.31 -6.12
CA MET A 140 10.29 -7.47 -5.50
C MET A 140 9.82 -7.67 -4.06
N PHE A 141 9.66 -6.59 -3.31
CA PHE A 141 9.14 -6.67 -1.94
C PHE A 141 7.71 -7.21 -1.89
N ILE A 142 6.80 -6.75 -2.76
CA ILE A 142 5.42 -7.25 -2.82
C ILE A 142 5.40 -8.74 -3.22
N LEU A 143 6.24 -9.15 -4.18
CA LEU A 143 6.39 -10.56 -4.55
C LEU A 143 6.91 -11.41 -3.38
N ASP A 144 7.87 -10.91 -2.61
CA ASP A 144 8.34 -11.57 -1.40
C ASP A 144 7.21 -11.70 -0.35
N LEU A 145 6.39 -10.65 -0.15
CA LEU A 145 5.23 -10.72 0.75
C LEU A 145 4.24 -11.80 0.32
N ILE A 146 4.00 -11.95 -0.99
CA ILE A 146 3.13 -12.99 -1.55
C ILE A 146 3.71 -14.38 -1.33
N LYS A 147 5.02 -14.55 -1.58
CA LYS A 147 5.72 -15.83 -1.49
C LYS A 147 5.84 -16.33 -0.06
N TYR A 148 6.11 -15.43 0.89
CA TYR A 148 6.29 -15.75 2.31
C TYR A 148 5.01 -15.62 3.14
N ASN A 149 3.84 -15.44 2.50
CA ASN A 149 2.57 -15.38 3.21
C ASN A 149 2.23 -16.73 3.87
N ASP A 150 2.35 -16.81 5.19
CA ASP A 150 1.97 -17.97 5.99
C ASP A 150 0.78 -17.66 6.91
N ASN A 151 -0.36 -18.29 6.61
CA ASN A 151 -1.59 -18.17 7.37
C ASN A 151 -1.93 -19.45 8.18
N ARG A 152 -1.03 -20.43 8.28
CA ARG A 152 -1.32 -21.75 8.91
C ARG A 152 -1.71 -21.67 10.38
N LYS A 153 -1.16 -20.70 11.13
CA LYS A 153 -1.43 -20.51 12.57
C LYS A 153 -2.63 -19.62 12.86
N ASN A 154 -3.15 -18.94 11.83
CA ASN A 154 -4.21 -17.97 12.01
C ASN A 154 -5.58 -18.64 11.95
N LYS A 155 -6.50 -18.19 12.81
CA LYS A 155 -7.88 -18.70 12.82
C LYS A 155 -8.74 -18.08 11.72
N PHE A 156 -8.30 -16.93 11.19
CA PHE A 156 -9.01 -16.19 10.16
C PHE A 156 -8.45 -16.47 8.78
N SER A 157 -9.31 -16.35 7.77
CA SER A 157 -8.90 -16.45 6.37
C SER A 157 -8.18 -15.19 5.91
N ASP A 158 -7.14 -15.35 5.08
CA ASP A 158 -6.31 -14.30 4.50
C ASP A 158 -6.75 -13.86 3.11
N ASN A 159 -7.94 -14.26 2.65
CA ASN A 159 -8.45 -13.96 1.32
C ASN A 159 -8.37 -12.46 0.97
N TYR A 160 -8.82 -11.59 1.88
CA TYR A 160 -8.82 -10.14 1.68
C TYR A 160 -7.43 -9.50 1.75
N TYR A 161 -6.48 -10.14 2.44
CA TYR A 161 -5.08 -9.68 2.45
C TYR A 161 -4.42 -10.01 1.11
N ARG A 162 -4.59 -11.26 0.65
CA ARG A 162 -4.09 -11.71 -0.67
C ARG A 162 -4.70 -10.91 -1.81
N ALA A 163 -6.00 -10.63 -1.76
CA ALA A 163 -6.69 -9.79 -2.74
C ALA A 163 -6.04 -8.41 -2.89
N GLU A 164 -5.55 -7.82 -1.81
CA GLU A 164 -4.98 -6.46 -1.85
C GLU A 164 -3.50 -6.46 -2.17
N LEU A 165 -2.79 -7.55 -1.89
CA LEU A 165 -1.47 -7.78 -2.49
C LEU A 165 -1.57 -7.89 -4.01
N ILE A 166 -2.65 -8.49 -4.53
CA ILE A 166 -2.94 -8.54 -5.97
C ILE A 166 -3.26 -7.13 -6.48
N ASP A 167 -4.10 -6.35 -5.80
CA ASP A 167 -4.34 -4.95 -6.14
C ASP A 167 -3.04 -4.11 -6.10
N ALA A 168 -2.12 -4.40 -5.17
CA ALA A 168 -0.81 -3.77 -5.11
C ALA A 168 0.06 -4.16 -6.32
N LEU A 169 0.04 -5.42 -6.75
CA LEU A 169 0.69 -5.84 -8.00
C LEU A 169 0.10 -5.10 -9.21
N ALA A 170 -1.23 -4.95 -9.28
CA ALA A 170 -1.90 -4.20 -10.34
C ALA A 170 -1.36 -2.76 -10.44
N ASN A 171 -1.35 -2.07 -9.30
CA ASN A 171 -0.87 -0.69 -9.20
C ASN A 171 0.63 -0.55 -9.50
N SER A 172 1.41 -1.62 -9.40
CA SER A 172 2.83 -1.62 -9.74
C SER A 172 3.08 -1.73 -11.25
N VAL A 173 2.12 -2.26 -12.02
CA VAL A 173 2.21 -2.34 -13.48
C VAL A 173 2.14 -0.91 -14.03
N THR A 174 3.24 -0.45 -14.62
CA THR A 174 3.30 0.90 -15.17
C THR A 174 2.80 0.89 -16.63
N PRO A 175 1.85 1.76 -17.04
CA PRO A 175 1.27 1.76 -18.39
C PRO A 175 2.21 2.23 -19.52
N ALA A 176 3.51 2.41 -19.25
CA ALA A 176 4.52 2.83 -20.22
C ALA A 176 4.81 1.79 -21.33
N VAL A 177 4.08 0.67 -21.39
CA VAL A 177 4.16 -0.34 -22.47
C VAL A 177 3.28 0.05 -23.68
N SER A 178 2.71 1.25 -23.71
CA SER A 178 1.85 1.73 -24.81
C SER A 178 2.60 2.52 -25.89
N VAL A 179 3.81 2.11 -26.26
CA VAL A 179 4.46 2.59 -27.49
C VAL A 179 5.21 1.43 -28.14
N ASN A 180 4.48 0.56 -28.85
CA ASN A 180 4.82 0.10 -30.20
C ASN A 180 3.85 -0.99 -30.66
N ASN A 181 3.43 -0.86 -31.91
CA ASN A 181 2.38 -1.64 -32.58
C ASN A 181 2.90 -3.03 -33.01
N GLU A 182 3.65 -3.70 -32.13
CA GLU A 182 4.19 -5.03 -32.41
C GLU A 182 3.29 -6.11 -31.79
N VAL A 183 3.15 -7.20 -32.52
CA VAL A 183 2.33 -8.36 -32.15
C VAL A 183 2.69 -8.80 -30.73
N ARG A 184 1.71 -8.71 -29.82
CA ARG A 184 1.85 -9.04 -28.38
C ARG A 184 2.05 -10.55 -28.19
N THR A 185 3.26 -11.06 -28.41
CA THR A 185 3.67 -12.40 -27.98
C THR A 185 4.25 -12.32 -26.55
N LEU A 186 4.09 -13.39 -25.77
CA LEU A 186 4.54 -13.47 -24.36
C LEU A 186 6.06 -13.22 -24.19
N ASP A 187 6.84 -13.44 -25.23
CA ASP A 187 8.31 -13.32 -25.21
C ASP A 187 8.81 -11.87 -25.34
N ASN A 188 7.97 -10.95 -25.80
CA ASN A 188 8.30 -9.52 -25.91
C ASN A 188 7.81 -8.69 -24.69
N LEU A 189 7.20 -9.35 -23.71
CA LEU A 189 6.76 -8.70 -22.48
C LEU A 189 7.95 -8.41 -21.56
N ASN A 190 7.91 -7.26 -20.90
CA ASN A 190 8.88 -6.90 -19.86
C ASN A 190 8.91 -8.02 -18.79
N PRO A 191 10.08 -8.54 -18.37
CA PRO A 191 10.20 -9.62 -17.38
C PRO A 191 9.36 -9.40 -16.12
N ASP A 192 9.22 -8.16 -15.68
CA ASP A 192 8.42 -7.79 -14.52
C ASP A 192 6.92 -8.10 -14.73
N VAL A 193 6.38 -7.83 -15.92
CA VAL A 193 4.98 -8.13 -16.28
C VAL A 193 4.75 -9.64 -16.36
N ARG A 194 5.73 -10.38 -16.86
CA ARG A 194 5.66 -11.86 -16.91
C ARG A 194 5.55 -12.45 -15.51
N LEU A 195 6.37 -11.99 -14.55
CA LEU A 195 6.30 -12.44 -13.16
C LEU A 195 4.93 -12.16 -12.53
N ILE A 196 4.36 -10.98 -12.81
CA ILE A 196 3.03 -10.61 -12.33
C ILE A 196 1.95 -11.54 -12.92
N LEU A 197 2.01 -11.82 -14.24
CA LEU A 197 1.07 -12.72 -14.90
C LEU A 197 1.18 -14.17 -14.40
N GLU A 198 2.39 -14.65 -14.13
CA GLU A 198 2.63 -15.98 -13.54
C GLU A 198 1.98 -16.07 -12.14
N GLU A 199 2.14 -15.05 -11.31
CA GLU A 199 1.50 -14.98 -9.98
C GLU A 199 -0.02 -14.88 -10.06
N ILE A 200 -0.58 -14.04 -10.95
CA ILE A 200 -2.03 -13.93 -11.17
C ILE A 200 -2.60 -15.28 -11.61
N THR A 201 -1.96 -15.95 -12.55
CA THR A 201 -2.38 -17.26 -13.05
C THR A 201 -2.34 -18.30 -11.93
N ARG A 202 -1.30 -18.27 -11.09
CA ARG A 202 -1.20 -19.12 -9.89
C ARG A 202 -2.35 -18.87 -8.93
N PHE A 203 -2.71 -17.61 -8.68
CA PHE A 203 -3.85 -17.26 -7.81
C PHE A 203 -5.20 -17.73 -8.36
N LEU A 204 -5.43 -17.55 -9.66
CA LEU A 204 -6.66 -18.02 -10.33
C LEU A 204 -6.78 -19.55 -10.30
N ASN A 205 -5.70 -20.26 -10.59
CA ASN A 205 -5.66 -21.72 -10.51
C ASN A 205 -5.88 -22.22 -9.08
N MET A 206 -5.28 -21.55 -8.10
CA MET A 206 -5.46 -21.89 -6.71
C MET A 206 -6.91 -21.68 -6.25
N GLU A 207 -7.56 -20.60 -6.69
CA GLU A 207 -8.95 -20.33 -6.33
C GLU A 207 -9.94 -21.27 -7.02
N LYS A 208 -9.61 -21.76 -8.22
CA LYS A 208 -10.37 -22.84 -8.88
C LYS A 208 -10.34 -24.14 -8.06
N LEU A 209 -9.22 -24.44 -7.39
CA LEU A 209 -9.08 -25.62 -6.54
C LEU A 209 -9.63 -25.40 -5.11
N LEU A 210 -9.44 -24.20 -4.57
CA LEU A 210 -9.84 -23.80 -3.22
C LEU A 210 -10.57 -22.46 -3.30
N PRO A 211 -11.89 -22.49 -3.56
CA PRO A 211 -12.68 -21.27 -3.71
C PRO A 211 -12.64 -20.41 -2.46
N SER A 212 -12.21 -19.16 -2.63
CA SER A 212 -12.28 -18.16 -1.57
C SER A 212 -13.71 -17.65 -1.40
N TYR A 213 -14.02 -17.00 -0.27
CA TYR A 213 -15.34 -16.40 -0.07
C TYR A 213 -15.68 -15.44 -1.22
N ARG A 214 -16.79 -15.72 -1.92
CA ARG A 214 -17.28 -14.95 -3.08
C ARG A 214 -16.28 -14.77 -4.23
N HIS A 215 -15.29 -15.64 -4.35
CA HIS A 215 -14.23 -15.54 -5.34
C HIS A 215 -13.52 -14.17 -5.34
N THR A 216 -13.27 -13.62 -4.14
CA THR A 216 -12.74 -12.26 -3.98
C THR A 216 -11.41 -12.08 -4.72
N ILE A 217 -10.57 -13.12 -4.76
CA ILE A 217 -9.27 -13.09 -5.44
C ILE A 217 -9.46 -12.99 -6.96
N THR A 218 -10.39 -13.76 -7.54
CA THR A 218 -10.70 -13.78 -8.98
C THR A 218 -11.23 -12.42 -9.41
N VAL A 219 -12.10 -11.81 -8.61
CA VAL A 219 -12.61 -10.46 -8.91
C VAL A 219 -11.46 -9.46 -8.99
N ARG A 220 -10.50 -9.50 -8.04
CA ARG A 220 -9.32 -8.62 -8.09
C ARG A 220 -8.42 -8.93 -9.27
N CYS A 221 -8.11 -10.20 -9.54
CA CYS A 221 -7.34 -10.60 -10.72
C CYS A 221 -8.00 -10.12 -12.02
N GLY A 222 -9.34 -10.19 -12.10
CA GLY A 222 -10.11 -9.73 -13.25
C GLY A 222 -9.99 -8.21 -13.47
N LEU A 223 -9.95 -7.42 -12.40
CA LEU A 223 -9.71 -5.97 -12.50
C LEU A 223 -8.34 -5.67 -13.11
N ILE A 224 -7.29 -6.42 -12.73
CA ILE A 224 -5.96 -6.25 -13.33
C ILE A 224 -6.00 -6.49 -14.84
N ILE A 225 -6.61 -7.59 -15.26
CA ILE A 225 -6.69 -7.98 -16.68
C ILE A 225 -7.46 -6.93 -17.50
N LEU A 226 -8.41 -6.22 -16.88
CA LEU A 226 -9.16 -5.13 -17.53
C LEU A 226 -8.38 -3.81 -17.57
N GLU A 227 -7.49 -3.56 -16.60
CA GLU A 227 -6.69 -2.33 -16.51
C GLU A 227 -5.37 -2.41 -17.31
N THR A 228 -4.89 -3.61 -17.65
CA THR A 228 -3.69 -3.87 -18.50
C THR A 228 -4.03 -3.98 -19.98
#